data_AF-A0A9E2E144-F1
#
_entry.id   AF-A0A9E2E144-F1
#
_cell.length_a   1.000
_cell.length_b   1.000
_cell.length_c   1.000
_cell.angle_alpha   90.00
_cell.angle_beta   90.00
_cell.angle_gamma   90.00
#
_symmetry.space_group_name_H-M   'P 1'
#
loop_
_entity.id
_entity.type
_entity.pdbx_description
1 polymer ?
#
loop_
_entity_poly.entity_id
_entity_poly.type
_entity_poly.pdbx_seq_one_letter_code
_entity_poly.pdbx_strand_id
1 'polypeptide(L)'
;MGWKTSEIQKLLETSGFKETLKKSLHGLEREGIRVSESGEMSKNSHPCSFGSALTNPYISTDFSESQLELITPPFKTEQGAIDYLKEIESYVQKHLQNEYIWSPSMPAILPSK
;
A
#
# COMPACT_ATOMS: atom_id res chain seq x y z
N MET A 1 -2.36 26.28 1.12
CA MET A 1 -3.72 26.19 0.52
C MET A 1 -4.72 26.75 1.51
N GLY A 2 -5.37 27.87 1.19
CA GLY A 2 -6.17 28.68 2.12
C GLY A 2 -7.68 28.44 1.99
N TRP A 3 -8.12 27.23 2.27
CA TRP A 3 -9.55 26.91 2.27
C TRP A 3 -10.15 27.39 3.59
N LYS A 4 -11.20 28.22 3.56
CA LYS A 4 -11.90 28.61 4.80
C LYS A 4 -12.85 27.48 5.18
N THR A 5 -12.75 27.00 6.42
CA THR A 5 -13.62 25.92 6.94
C THR A 5 -15.10 26.21 6.73
N SER A 6 -15.52 27.46 6.85
CA SER A 6 -16.89 27.90 6.61
C SER A 6 -17.38 27.69 5.16
N GLU A 7 -16.49 27.79 4.17
CA GLU A 7 -16.82 27.56 2.76
C GLU A 7 -17.01 26.08 2.48
N ILE A 8 -16.17 25.21 3.07
CA ILE A 8 -16.31 23.75 2.99
C ILE A 8 -17.62 23.31 3.67
N GLN A 9 -17.92 23.87 4.84
CA GLN A 9 -19.11 23.51 5.60
C GLN A 9 -20.39 23.86 4.83
N LYS A 10 -20.43 25.04 4.19
CA LYS A 10 -21.53 25.45 3.31
C LYS A 10 -21.70 24.53 2.10
N LEU A 11 -20.59 24.05 1.53
CA LEU A 11 -20.62 23.07 0.43
C LEU A 11 -21.19 21.72 0.91
N LEU A 12 -20.79 21.26 2.10
CA LEU A 12 -21.29 20.03 2.72
C LEU A 12 -22.79 20.10 3.08
N GLU A 13 -23.31 21.30 3.33
CA GLU A 13 -24.73 21.56 3.60
C GLU A 13 -25.59 21.65 2.32
N THR A 14 -24.96 21.77 1.16
CA THR A 14 -25.68 21.80 -0.13
C THR A 14 -26.33 20.44 -0.39
N SER A 15 -27.62 20.46 -0.75
CA SER A 15 -28.42 19.25 -0.95
C SER A 15 -27.79 18.30 -1.98
N GLY A 16 -27.63 17.02 -1.61
CA GLY A 16 -27.08 15.98 -2.48
C GLY A 16 -25.55 15.88 -2.49
N PHE A 17 -24.83 16.82 -1.87
CA PHE A 17 -23.36 16.77 -1.80
C PHE A 17 -22.87 15.64 -0.87
N LYS A 18 -23.49 15.45 0.29
CA LYS A 18 -23.19 14.35 1.22
C LYS A 18 -23.41 12.99 0.57
N GLU A 19 -24.51 12.84 -0.17
CA GLU A 19 -24.85 11.62 -0.91
C GLU A 19 -23.86 11.34 -2.04
N THR A 20 -23.29 12.39 -2.64
CA THR A 20 -22.26 12.27 -3.66
C THR A 20 -20.93 11.83 -3.06
N LEU A 21 -20.52 12.39 -1.91
CA LEU A 21 -19.30 11.96 -1.20
C LEU A 21 -19.35 10.49 -0.77
N LYS A 22 -20.52 9.98 -0.39
CA LYS A 22 -20.70 8.55 -0.08
C LYS A 22 -20.47 7.62 -1.27
N LYS A 23 -20.38 8.14 -2.50
CA LYS A 23 -20.09 7.38 -3.72
C LYS A 23 -18.61 7.38 -4.08
N SER A 24 -17.76 8.04 -3.30
CA SER A 24 -16.31 8.01 -3.46
C SER A 24 -15.80 6.58 -3.44
N LEU A 25 -14.76 6.33 -4.23
CA LEU A 25 -14.03 5.07 -4.19
C LEU A 25 -12.79 5.21 -3.29
N HIS A 26 -12.36 4.10 -2.72
CA HIS A 26 -11.27 4.01 -1.77
C HIS A 26 -10.23 3.03 -2.30
N GLY A 27 -8.99 3.47 -2.41
CA GLY A 27 -7.83 2.63 -2.71
C GLY A 27 -6.79 2.82 -1.62
N LEU A 28 -5.99 1.78 -1.40
CA LEU A 28 -4.88 1.75 -0.46
C LEU A 28 -3.62 1.35 -1.20
N GLU A 29 -2.53 2.03 -0.86
CA GLU A 29 -1.16 1.67 -1.22
C GLU A 29 -0.41 1.47 0.09
N ARG A 30 0.34 0.37 0.19
CA ARG A 30 1.17 0.08 1.35
C ARG A 30 2.54 -0.39 0.92
N GLU A 31 3.55 0.30 1.42
CA GLU A 31 4.94 -0.05 1.19
C GLU A 31 5.52 -0.84 2.36
N GLY A 32 6.52 -1.67 2.08
CA GLY A 32 7.29 -2.37 3.09
C GLY A 32 8.59 -2.95 2.55
N ILE A 33 9.66 -2.84 3.34
CA ILE A 33 10.98 -3.36 2.97
C ILE A 33 11.01 -4.86 3.25
N ARG A 34 11.41 -5.66 2.26
CA ARG A 34 11.75 -7.08 2.44
C ARG A 34 13.04 -7.18 3.25
N VAL A 35 13.01 -7.98 4.30
CA VAL A 35 14.15 -8.22 5.19
C VAL A 35 14.36 -9.71 5.42
N SER A 36 15.59 -10.09 5.75
CA SER A 36 15.90 -11.42 6.28
C SER A 36 15.32 -11.61 7.69
N GLU A 37 15.41 -12.83 8.22
CA GLU A 37 15.10 -13.12 9.62
C GLU A 37 15.93 -12.30 10.63
N SER A 38 17.14 -11.89 10.25
CA SER A 38 18.00 -11.01 11.08
C SER A 38 17.63 -9.53 10.99
N GLY A 39 16.64 -9.15 10.18
CA GLY A 39 16.24 -7.76 9.97
C GLY A 39 17.15 -6.97 9.02
N GLU A 40 18.01 -7.67 8.27
CA GLU A 40 18.82 -7.05 7.21
C GLU A 40 17.99 -6.88 5.96
N MET A 41 18.15 -5.74 5.27
CA MET A 41 17.48 -5.49 3.99
C MET A 41 17.82 -6.58 2.98
N SER A 42 16.80 -7.11 2.32
CA SER A 42 16.96 -8.10 1.25
C SER A 42 17.86 -7.55 0.14
N LYS A 43 18.68 -8.43 -0.45
CA LYS A 43 19.45 -8.18 -1.68
C LYS A 43 18.97 -9.04 -2.85
N ASN A 44 17.92 -9.82 -2.63
CA ASN A 44 17.36 -10.70 -3.64
C ASN A 44 16.52 -9.88 -4.61
N SER A 45 16.45 -10.30 -5.87
CA SER A 45 15.52 -9.71 -6.85
C SER A 45 14.07 -9.91 -6.44
N HIS A 46 13.19 -9.12 -7.05
CA HIS A 46 11.74 -9.25 -6.96
C HIS A 46 11.31 -10.70 -7.25
N PRO A 47 10.58 -11.36 -6.34
CA PRO A 47 10.20 -12.75 -6.53
C PRO A 47 9.38 -12.97 -7.81
N CYS A 48 9.79 -13.93 -8.65
CA CYS A 48 9.08 -14.24 -9.90
C CYS A 48 7.62 -14.69 -9.66
N SER A 49 7.29 -15.21 -8.48
CA SER A 49 5.92 -15.55 -8.06
C SER A 49 4.98 -14.34 -7.97
N PHE A 50 5.53 -13.13 -7.93
CA PHE A 50 4.77 -11.88 -7.97
C PHE A 50 4.62 -11.35 -9.40
N GLY A 51 5.17 -12.03 -10.40
CA GLY A 51 5.17 -11.55 -11.78
C GLY A 51 6.19 -10.43 -12.00
N SER A 52 5.84 -9.47 -12.85
CA SER A 52 6.71 -8.35 -13.21
C SER A 52 6.30 -7.12 -12.40
N ALA A 53 7.22 -6.59 -11.59
CA ALA A 53 7.01 -5.35 -10.84
C ALA A 53 6.57 -4.19 -11.75
N LEU A 54 7.06 -4.13 -12.99
CA LEU A 54 6.72 -3.07 -13.94
C LEU A 54 5.24 -3.11 -14.41
N THR A 55 4.60 -4.27 -14.38
CA THR A 55 3.29 -4.46 -15.04
C THR A 55 2.22 -5.11 -14.18
N ASN A 56 2.58 -5.66 -13.01
CA ASN A 56 1.59 -6.18 -12.07
C ASN A 56 0.88 -5.02 -11.37
N PRO A 57 -0.46 -4.92 -11.45
CA PRO A 57 -1.21 -3.81 -10.86
C PRO A 57 -1.39 -3.90 -9.33
N TYR A 58 -0.97 -4.99 -8.69
CA TYR A 58 -1.25 -5.27 -7.28
C TYR A 58 -0.01 -5.41 -6.39
N ILE A 59 1.10 -5.88 -6.98
CA ILE A 59 2.38 -6.10 -6.28
C ILE A 59 3.48 -5.52 -7.16
N SER A 60 4.09 -4.43 -6.71
CA SER A 60 5.17 -3.72 -7.40
C SER A 60 6.36 -3.52 -6.46
N THR A 61 7.33 -2.75 -6.93
CA THR A 61 8.39 -2.14 -6.12
C THR A 61 8.32 -0.63 -6.26
N ASP A 62 8.54 0.10 -5.17
CA ASP A 62 8.65 1.56 -5.19
C ASP A 62 10.11 1.98 -5.50
N PHE A 63 10.79 2.72 -4.62
CA PHE A 63 12.11 3.27 -4.89
C PHE A 63 13.22 2.21 -5.07
N SER A 64 13.13 1.09 -4.37
CA SER A 64 14.16 0.05 -4.37
C SER A 64 13.59 -1.35 -4.64
N GLU A 65 14.42 -2.23 -5.20
CA GLU A 65 14.10 -3.64 -5.48
C GLU A 65 13.58 -4.41 -4.24
N SER A 66 13.99 -3.95 -3.05
CA SER A 66 13.64 -4.57 -1.78
C SER A 66 12.40 -3.94 -1.13
N GLN A 67 11.93 -2.78 -1.60
CA GLN A 67 10.74 -2.11 -1.09
C GLN A 67 9.52 -2.52 -1.92
N LEU A 68 8.78 -3.50 -1.42
CA LEU A 68 7.52 -3.91 -2.04
C LEU A 68 6.46 -2.83 -1.84
N GLU A 69 5.62 -2.68 -2.86
CA GLU A 69 4.44 -1.83 -2.84
C GLU A 69 3.21 -2.69 -3.15
N LEU A 70 2.25 -2.71 -2.21
CA LEU A 70 0.98 -3.43 -2.35
C LEU A 70 -0.12 -2.45 -2.68
N ILE A 71 -0.80 -2.67 -3.81
CA ILE A 71 -1.74 -1.72 -4.40
C ILE A 71 -3.10 -2.39 -4.52
N THR A 72 -4.14 -1.75 -3.97
CA THR A 72 -5.52 -2.24 -4.12
C THR A 72 -6.22 -1.55 -5.30
N PRO A 73 -7.12 -2.22 -6.05
CA PRO A 73 -8.04 -1.52 -6.92
C PRO A 73 -8.98 -0.61 -6.12
N PRO A 74 -9.70 0.32 -6.77
CA PRO A 74 -10.64 1.19 -6.08
C PRO A 74 -11.92 0.43 -5.65
N PHE A 75 -12.31 0.57 -4.39
CA PHE A 75 -13.50 -0.05 -3.79
C PHE A 75 -14.55 0.97 -3.36
N LYS A 76 -15.82 0.56 -3.35
CA LYS A 76 -16.93 1.42 -2.88
C LYS A 76 -16.96 1.62 -1.36
N THR A 77 -16.25 0.79 -0.61
CA THR A 77 -16.20 0.83 0.86
C THR A 77 -14.75 0.76 1.32
N GLU A 78 -14.42 1.41 2.44
CA GLU A 78 -13.07 1.34 3.00
C GLU A 78 -12.72 -0.10 3.40
N GLN A 79 -13.71 -0.82 3.96
CA GLN A 79 -13.57 -2.22 4.34
C GLN A 79 -13.18 -3.11 3.16
N GLY A 80 -13.74 -2.87 1.96
CA GLY A 80 -13.39 -3.64 0.77
C GLY A 80 -11.91 -3.49 0.39
N ALA A 81 -11.36 -2.27 0.48
CA ALA A 81 -9.94 -2.03 0.24
C ALA A 81 -9.06 -2.69 1.31
N ILE A 82 -9.47 -2.61 2.59
CA ILE A 82 -8.75 -3.25 3.70
C ILE A 82 -8.73 -4.78 3.55
N ASP A 83 -9.84 -5.39 3.19
CA ASP A 83 -9.94 -6.85 3.04
C ASP A 83 -9.09 -7.32 1.86
N TYR A 84 -9.13 -6.61 0.73
CA TYR A 84 -8.29 -6.93 -0.42
C TYR A 84 -6.79 -6.75 -0.12
N LEU A 85 -6.41 -5.70 0.61
CA LEU A 85 -5.02 -5.50 1.03
C LEU A 85 -4.52 -6.67 1.90
N LYS A 86 -5.36 -7.17 2.82
CA LYS A 86 -5.03 -8.35 3.64
C LYS A 86 -4.85 -9.61 2.79
N GLU A 87 -5.66 -9.79 1.75
CA GLU A 87 -5.53 -10.91 0.82
C GLU A 87 -4.20 -10.86 0.06
N ILE A 88 -3.85 -9.71 -0.51
CA ILE A 88 -2.55 -9.52 -1.19
C ILE A 88 -1.40 -9.74 -0.21
N GLU A 89 -1.46 -9.13 0.98
CA GLU A 89 -0.41 -9.32 1.99
C GLU A 89 -0.27 -10.79 2.38
N SER A 90 -1.37 -11.51 2.58
CA SER A 90 -1.34 -12.96 2.87
C SER A 90 -0.69 -13.75 1.74
N TYR A 91 -0.99 -13.40 0.48
CA TYR A 91 -0.33 -14.00 -0.68
C TYR A 91 1.17 -13.71 -0.68
N VAL A 92 1.57 -12.46 -0.48
CA VAL A 92 2.98 -12.05 -0.46
C VAL A 92 3.74 -12.79 0.64
N GLN A 93 3.26 -12.76 1.89
CA GLN A 93 3.92 -13.40 3.03
C GLN A 93 4.10 -14.92 2.84
N LYS A 94 3.16 -15.60 2.16
CA LYS A 94 3.28 -17.04 1.84
C LYS A 94 4.34 -17.38 0.80
N HIS A 95 4.70 -16.41 -0.05
CA HIS A 95 5.62 -16.61 -1.17
C HIS A 95 6.96 -15.90 -0.98
N LEU A 96 7.11 -15.09 0.06
CA LEU A 96 8.41 -14.63 0.53
C LEU A 96 9.15 -15.83 1.16
N GLN A 97 10.27 -16.22 0.54
CA GLN A 97 11.07 -17.36 0.98
C GLN A 97 12.14 -16.90 1.97
N ASN A 98 11.99 -17.25 3.25
CA ASN A 98 12.93 -16.85 4.32
C ASN A 98 13.13 -15.31 4.41
N GLU A 99 12.16 -14.55 3.90
CA GLU A 99 12.11 -13.09 3.94
C GLU A 99 10.78 -12.68 4.58
N TYR A 100 10.77 -11.48 5.16
CA TYR A 100 9.62 -10.90 5.83
C TYR A 100 9.43 -9.46 5.38
N ILE A 101 8.22 -8.93 5.52
CA ILE A 101 7.97 -7.50 5.34
C ILE A 101 8.23 -6.78 6.66
N TRP A 102 9.14 -5.80 6.64
CA TRP A 102 9.40 -4.91 7.77
C TRP A 102 8.16 -4.06 8.06
N SER A 103 7.56 -4.26 9.24
CA SER A 103 6.31 -3.59 9.63
C SER A 103 6.45 -2.11 10.02
N PRO A 104 7.55 -1.67 10.68
CA PRO A 104 7.74 -0.25 11.01
C PRO A 104 8.01 0.62 9.77
N SER A 105 7.65 1.90 9.85
CA SER A 105 7.97 2.89 8.81
C SER A 105 9.45 3.27 8.79
N MET A 106 10.11 3.26 9.94
CA MET A 106 11.56 3.49 10.02
C MET A 106 12.29 2.29 9.42
N PRO A 107 13.37 2.51 8.64
CA PRO A 107 14.04 1.43 7.93
C PRO A 107 14.59 0.39 8.88
N ALA A 108 14.68 -0.84 8.37
CA ALA A 108 15.40 -1.94 9.00
C ALA A 108 16.92 -1.67 9.01
N ILE A 109 17.74 -2.69 9.31
CA ILE A 109 19.18 -2.54 9.29
C ILE A 109 19.64 -2.17 7.88
N LEU A 110 20.16 -0.95 7.75
CA LEU A 110 20.68 -0.44 6.49
C LEU A 110 22.09 -1.01 6.22
N PRO A 111 22.44 -1.26 4.95
CA PRO A 111 23.79 -1.67 4.59
C PRO A 111 24.81 -0.59 5.01
N SER A 112 26.02 -1.04 5.34
CA SER A 112 27.15 -0.14 5.57
C SER A 112 27.39 0.74 4.34
N LYS A 113 27.77 2.00 4.58
CA LYS A 113 28.22 2.93 3.52
C LYS A 113 29.45 2.41 2.79
#